data_AF-A0AAN4RJ71-F1
#
_entry.id   AF-A0AAN4RJ71-F1
#
_cell.length_a   1.000
_cell.length_b   1.000
_cell.length_c   1.000
_cell.angle_alpha   90.00
_cell.angle_beta   90.00
_cell.angle_gamma   90.00
#
_symmetry.space_group_name_H-M   'P 1'
#
loop_
_entity.id
_entity.type
_entity.pdbx_description
1 polymer ?
#
loop_
_entity_poly.entity_id
_entity_poly.type
_entity_poly.pdbx_seq_one_letter_code
_entity_poly.pdbx_strand_id
1 'polypeptide(L)'
;MQMLLQQLFCLYAVIMLIGSVLERGSWCYAAVFSSLWIFVVYAPICYLLWGESALLDQLGVLDFSGGLVVHVTAGIGSLVLAQSLPIRNKKSTMKPMQYTISYVGMLFITLGWFGFNMAPAGYFGTEAISIWLNTLLSFLGGGISWFLMTRYIEKKYTISALMNGMIAGLVGSTCSVGYVTPLSSFLIALIVGGSCPIVINFLQKKYPLFDDAVDSFGMNATGGVVGSVLAGIFAENGNFFVQITGTIFVCIWSFVICWLLHRLLCIFLNPVEVLEGMD
;
A
#
# COMPACT_ATOMS: atom_id res chain seq x y z
N MET A 1 8.90 23.24 -0.07
CA MET A 1 7.61 22.54 -0.26
C MET A 1 7.81 21.10 -0.73
N GLN A 2 8.58 20.85 -1.80
CA GLN A 2 8.83 19.50 -2.33
C GLN A 2 9.52 18.55 -1.34
N MET A 3 10.55 18.99 -0.61
CA MET A 3 11.23 18.15 0.40
C MET A 3 10.27 17.64 1.49
N LEU A 4 9.41 18.53 2.02
CA LEU A 4 8.43 18.17 3.05
C LEU A 4 7.43 17.14 2.53
N LEU A 5 6.94 17.32 1.30
CA LEU A 5 6.01 16.38 0.67
C LEU A 5 6.63 14.98 0.55
N GLN A 6 7.86 14.90 0.05
CA GLN A 6 8.56 13.61 -0.10
C GLN A 6 8.83 12.94 1.25
N GLN A 7 9.14 13.71 2.30
CA GLN A 7 9.27 13.19 3.66
C GLN A 7 7.94 12.62 4.21
N LEU A 8 6.81 13.25 3.91
CA LEU A 8 5.49 12.74 4.30
C LEU A 8 5.12 11.44 3.57
N PHE A 9 5.44 11.33 2.28
CA PHE A 9 5.25 10.08 1.53
C PHE A 9 6.12 8.95 2.09
N CYS A 10 7.39 9.23 2.39
CA CYS A 10 8.30 8.28 3.02
C CYS A 10 7.79 7.84 4.41
N LEU A 11 7.34 8.78 5.23
CA LEU A 11 6.75 8.49 6.54
C LEU A 11 5.55 7.54 6.42
N TYR A 12 4.66 7.81 5.46
CA TYR A 12 3.50 6.96 5.21
C TYR A 12 3.91 5.53 4.79
N ALA A 13 4.90 5.42 3.90
CA ALA A 13 5.46 4.14 3.46
C ALA A 13 6.02 3.32 4.63
N VAL A 14 6.78 3.97 5.53
CA VAL A 14 7.35 3.33 6.72
C VAL A 14 6.27 2.83 7.68
N ILE A 15 5.22 3.63 7.92
CA ILE A 15 4.10 3.22 8.78
C ILE A 15 3.43 1.95 8.24
N MET A 16 3.22 1.86 6.92
CA MET A 16 2.65 0.68 6.28
C MET A 16 3.58 -0.54 6.36
N LEU A 17 4.89 -0.32 6.22
CA LEU A 17 5.92 -1.36 6.31
C LEU A 17 5.92 -2.01 7.70
N ILE A 18 6.05 -1.19 8.76
CA ILE A 18 6.12 -1.68 10.14
C ILE A 18 4.77 -2.16 10.66
N GLY A 19 3.65 -1.72 10.06
CA GLY A 19 2.32 -2.20 10.39
C GLY A 19 2.17 -3.71 10.31
N SER A 20 2.96 -4.37 9.44
CA SER A 20 2.96 -5.83 9.28
C SER A 20 3.46 -6.60 10.50
N VAL A 21 4.30 -5.98 11.34
CA VAL A 21 4.99 -6.64 12.47
C VAL A 21 4.40 -6.35 13.84
N LEU A 22 3.30 -5.58 13.91
CA LEU A 22 2.63 -5.23 15.16
C LEU A 22 2.33 -6.47 16.03
N GLU A 23 2.37 -6.27 17.35
CA GLU A 23 2.09 -7.27 18.41
C GLU A 23 3.16 -8.36 18.62
N ARG A 24 4.14 -8.54 17.73
CA ARG A 24 5.13 -9.65 17.84
C ARG A 24 6.53 -9.39 17.31
N GLY A 25 6.73 -8.35 16.51
CA GLY A 25 8.04 -8.01 15.96
C GLY A 25 8.82 -7.09 16.90
N SER A 26 10.13 -7.30 17.01
CA SER A 26 11.01 -6.44 17.81
C SER A 26 11.01 -5.01 17.27
N TRP A 27 10.73 -4.03 18.13
CA TRP A 27 10.79 -2.61 17.76
C TRP A 27 12.18 -2.16 17.33
N CYS A 28 13.23 -2.67 17.97
CA CYS A 28 14.61 -2.37 17.61
C CYS A 28 14.90 -2.87 16.18
N TYR A 29 14.51 -4.13 15.89
CA TYR A 29 14.65 -4.69 14.56
C TYR A 29 13.87 -3.87 13.53
N ALA A 30 12.60 -3.53 13.81
CA ALA A 30 11.75 -2.76 12.89
C ALA A 30 12.31 -1.35 12.61
N ALA A 31 12.86 -0.67 13.63
CA ALA A 31 13.48 0.64 13.48
C ALA A 31 14.75 0.60 12.60
N VAL A 32 15.62 -0.39 12.82
CA VAL A 32 16.85 -0.55 12.02
C VAL A 32 16.51 -0.97 10.59
N PHE A 33 15.60 -1.95 10.43
CA PHE A 33 15.16 -2.40 9.11
C PHE A 33 14.54 -1.27 8.31
N SER A 34 13.58 -0.52 8.88
CA SER A 34 12.93 0.59 8.18
C SER A 34 13.91 1.71 7.83
N SER A 35 14.85 2.05 8.73
CA SER A 35 15.88 3.05 8.45
C SER A 35 16.74 2.67 7.25
N LEU A 36 17.24 1.43 7.21
CA LEU A 36 18.03 0.95 6.08
C LEU A 36 17.19 0.81 4.81
N TRP A 37 15.96 0.31 4.94
CA TRP A 37 15.00 0.16 3.84
C TRP A 37 14.71 1.49 3.13
N ILE A 38 14.66 2.61 3.87
CA ILE A 38 14.53 3.95 3.26
C ILE A 38 15.67 4.20 2.27
N PHE A 39 16.92 3.89 2.65
CA PHE A 39 18.08 4.17 1.82
C PHE A 39 18.28 3.20 0.66
N VAL A 40 17.93 1.91 0.82
CA VAL A 40 18.23 0.89 -0.19
C VAL A 40 17.03 0.42 -1.01
N VAL A 41 15.81 0.73 -0.58
CA VAL A 41 14.58 0.39 -1.33
C VAL A 41 13.81 1.65 -1.70
N TYR A 42 13.34 2.42 -0.71
CA TYR A 42 12.44 3.54 -0.97
C TYR A 42 13.11 4.65 -1.79
N ALA A 43 14.24 5.17 -1.33
CA ALA A 43 14.92 6.28 -1.99
C ALA A 43 15.42 5.94 -3.41
N PRO A 44 15.98 4.75 -3.69
CA PRO A 44 16.33 4.36 -5.06
C PRO A 44 15.11 4.27 -5.99
N ILE A 45 14.01 3.66 -5.55
CA ILE A 45 12.79 3.57 -6.37
C ILE A 45 12.16 4.95 -6.56
N CYS A 46 12.12 5.78 -5.52
CA CYS A 46 11.70 7.18 -5.58
C CYS A 46 12.55 7.97 -6.58
N TYR A 47 13.88 7.84 -6.57
CA TYR A 47 14.75 8.52 -7.52
C TYR A 47 14.53 8.02 -8.96
N LEU A 48 14.29 6.72 -9.16
CA LEU A 48 14.06 6.13 -10.48
C LEU A 48 12.73 6.55 -11.11
N LEU A 49 11.73 6.96 -10.32
CA LEU A 49 10.40 7.38 -10.78
C LEU A 49 10.18 8.90 -10.70
N TRP A 50 10.74 9.59 -9.71
CA TRP A 50 10.46 11.00 -9.41
C TRP A 50 11.71 11.89 -9.34
N GLY A 51 12.90 11.29 -9.47
CA GLY A 51 14.16 12.05 -9.48
C GLY A 51 14.35 12.86 -10.76
N GLU A 52 15.30 13.79 -10.71
CA GLU A 52 15.78 14.46 -11.91
C GLU A 52 16.42 13.42 -12.85
N SER A 53 15.94 13.34 -14.10
CA SER A 53 16.31 12.28 -15.05
C SER A 53 15.95 10.86 -14.61
N ALA A 54 14.82 10.71 -13.92
CA ALA A 54 14.25 9.43 -13.50
C ALA A 54 14.12 8.42 -14.66
N LEU A 55 14.89 7.33 -14.59
CA LEU A 55 14.96 6.33 -15.67
C LEU A 55 13.60 5.69 -15.98
N LEU A 56 12.82 5.31 -14.95
CA LEU A 56 11.53 4.65 -15.16
C LEU A 56 10.49 5.63 -15.70
N ASP A 57 10.52 6.89 -15.24
CA ASP A 57 9.67 7.97 -15.79
C ASP A 57 10.00 8.24 -17.26
N GLN A 58 11.28 8.34 -17.63
CA GLN A 58 11.72 8.49 -19.02
C GLN A 58 11.30 7.33 -19.92
N LEU A 59 11.17 6.12 -19.37
CA LEU A 59 10.64 4.96 -20.09
C LEU A 59 9.11 5.00 -20.24
N GLY A 60 8.42 5.90 -19.53
CA GLY A 60 6.97 6.09 -19.55
C GLY A 60 6.22 5.35 -18.44
N VAL A 61 6.90 4.95 -17.37
CA VAL A 61 6.23 4.33 -16.20
C VAL A 61 5.54 5.44 -15.39
N LEU A 62 4.22 5.31 -15.23
CA LEU A 62 3.40 6.26 -14.51
C LEU A 62 3.35 5.94 -13.02
N ASP A 63 3.61 6.92 -12.17
CA ASP A 63 3.38 6.83 -10.73
C ASP A 63 3.07 8.21 -10.12
N PHE A 64 1.82 8.65 -10.21
CA PHE A 64 1.46 10.04 -9.89
C PHE A 64 1.75 10.45 -8.44
N SER A 65 1.24 9.68 -7.46
CA SER A 65 1.39 9.97 -6.03
C SER A 65 2.05 8.83 -5.23
N GLY A 66 2.48 7.74 -5.85
CA GLY A 66 3.27 6.69 -5.18
C GLY A 66 2.61 5.33 -5.06
N GLY A 67 1.81 4.90 -6.03
CA GLY A 67 1.36 3.51 -6.08
C GLY A 67 2.54 2.53 -6.14
N LEU A 68 3.59 2.85 -6.92
CA LEU A 68 4.81 2.04 -6.95
C LEU A 68 5.77 2.42 -5.82
N VAL A 69 6.14 3.71 -5.73
CA VAL A 69 7.15 4.20 -4.76
C VAL A 69 6.74 3.97 -3.31
N VAL A 70 5.46 4.16 -2.96
CA VAL A 70 4.98 4.13 -1.57
C VAL A 70 4.29 2.79 -1.26
N HIS A 71 3.32 2.37 -2.07
CA HIS A 71 2.51 1.19 -1.72
C HIS A 71 3.15 -0.15 -2.11
N VAL A 72 3.67 -0.29 -3.33
CA VAL A 72 4.29 -1.56 -3.75
C VAL A 72 5.57 -1.84 -2.96
N THR A 73 6.46 -0.86 -2.81
CA THR A 73 7.70 -1.05 -2.05
C THR A 73 7.41 -1.43 -0.59
N ALA A 74 6.52 -0.70 0.09
CA ALA A 74 6.18 -0.95 1.49
C ALA A 74 5.43 -2.27 1.66
N GLY A 75 4.46 -2.56 0.81
CA GLY A 75 3.70 -3.81 0.86
C GLY A 75 4.57 -5.05 0.63
N ILE A 76 5.55 -4.98 -0.27
CA ILE A 76 6.51 -6.08 -0.47
C ILE A 76 7.49 -6.18 0.69
N GLY A 77 7.93 -5.06 1.27
CA GLY A 77 8.70 -5.09 2.51
C GLY A 77 7.91 -5.73 3.65
N SER A 78 6.62 -5.43 3.77
CA SER A 78 5.70 -6.04 4.74
C SER A 78 5.58 -7.54 4.56
N LEU A 79 5.56 -8.04 3.31
CA LEU A 79 5.58 -9.47 3.03
C LEU A 79 6.83 -10.15 3.63
N VAL A 80 8.01 -9.56 3.39
CA VAL A 80 9.27 -10.11 3.89
C VAL A 80 9.31 -10.09 5.42
N LEU A 81 8.88 -8.99 6.03
CA LEU A 81 8.83 -8.85 7.48
C LEU A 81 7.83 -9.83 8.12
N ALA A 82 6.59 -9.87 7.62
CA ALA A 82 5.54 -10.75 8.14
C ALA A 82 5.91 -12.23 8.04
N GLN A 83 6.54 -12.65 6.94
CA GLN A 83 6.99 -14.04 6.76
C GLN A 83 8.09 -14.46 7.74
N SER A 84 8.84 -13.49 8.28
CA SER A 84 9.93 -13.75 9.23
C SER A 84 9.47 -13.95 10.68
N LEU A 85 8.19 -13.69 10.96
CA LEU A 85 7.64 -13.70 12.31
C LEU A 85 6.73 -14.90 12.55
N PRO A 86 6.63 -15.39 13.81
CA PRO A 86 5.64 -16.38 14.16
C PRO A 86 4.22 -15.80 14.01
N ILE A 87 3.26 -16.70 13.80
CA ILE A 87 1.84 -16.35 13.79
C ILE A 87 1.40 -15.84 15.17
N ARG A 88 0.54 -14.83 15.19
CA ARG A 88 -0.08 -14.34 16.42
C ARG A 88 -1.01 -15.38 17.00
N ASN A 89 -1.14 -15.36 18.32
CA ASN A 89 -2.18 -16.12 19.00
C ASN A 89 -3.56 -15.62 18.55
N LYS A 90 -4.27 -16.42 17.73
CA LYS A 90 -5.58 -16.12 17.10
C LYS A 90 -6.77 -15.95 18.09
N LYS A 91 -6.52 -15.58 19.35
CA LYS A 91 -7.55 -15.44 20.38
C LYS A 91 -7.98 -13.97 20.54
N SER A 92 -8.69 -13.40 19.56
CA SER A 92 -9.87 -12.57 19.86
C SER A 92 -10.63 -12.19 18.58
N THR A 93 -11.95 -12.24 18.65
CA THR A 93 -12.80 -11.40 17.81
C THR A 93 -12.55 -9.94 18.19
N MET A 94 -12.48 -9.04 17.20
CA MET A 94 -12.35 -7.60 17.48
C MET A 94 -13.42 -7.14 18.48
N LYS A 95 -13.00 -6.42 19.52
CA LYS A 95 -13.89 -5.80 20.52
C LYS A 95 -14.58 -4.57 19.92
N PRO A 96 -15.78 -4.17 20.40
CA PRO A 96 -16.49 -2.99 19.90
C PRO A 96 -15.63 -1.71 19.81
N MET A 97 -14.82 -1.43 20.84
CA MET A 97 -13.91 -0.27 20.86
C MET A 97 -12.87 -0.30 19.72
N GLN A 98 -12.40 -1.49 19.33
CA GLN A 98 -11.43 -1.63 18.23
C GLN A 98 -12.07 -1.27 16.89
N TYR A 99 -13.36 -1.52 16.69
CA TYR A 99 -14.08 -1.04 15.49
C TYR A 99 -14.18 0.48 15.47
N THR A 100 -14.47 1.12 16.60
CA THR A 100 -14.49 2.58 16.71
C THR A 100 -13.13 3.19 16.39
N ILE A 101 -12.05 2.64 16.94
CA ILE A 101 -10.68 3.08 16.66
C ILE A 101 -10.34 2.90 15.18
N SER A 102 -10.70 1.75 14.60
CA SER A 102 -10.49 1.48 13.17
C SER A 102 -11.23 2.48 12.28
N TYR A 103 -12.46 2.83 12.63
CA TYR A 103 -13.25 3.83 11.91
C TYR A 103 -12.60 5.22 11.98
N VAL A 104 -12.15 5.65 13.17
CA VAL A 104 -11.42 6.92 13.34
C VAL A 104 -10.11 6.92 12.54
N GLY A 105 -9.37 5.80 12.54
CA GLY A 105 -8.17 5.62 11.73
C GLY A 105 -8.47 5.76 10.24
N MET A 106 -9.52 5.10 9.75
CA MET A 106 -9.98 5.22 8.36
C MET A 106 -10.31 6.67 7.99
N LEU A 107 -10.97 7.44 8.87
CA LEU A 107 -11.26 8.85 8.62
C LEU A 107 -9.98 9.69 8.47
N PHE A 108 -9.01 9.53 9.37
CA PHE A 108 -7.75 10.28 9.28
C PHE A 108 -6.94 9.91 8.03
N ILE A 109 -6.87 8.62 7.71
CA ILE A 109 -6.25 8.11 6.48
C ILE A 109 -6.91 8.76 5.27
N THR A 110 -8.24 8.76 5.22
CA THR A 110 -9.02 9.31 4.10
C THR A 110 -8.82 10.81 3.93
N LEU A 111 -8.91 11.58 5.02
CA LEU A 111 -8.69 13.03 5.00
C LEU A 111 -7.26 13.37 4.54
N GLY A 112 -6.27 12.64 5.05
CA GLY A 112 -4.88 12.78 4.61
C GLY A 112 -4.68 12.42 3.14
N TRP A 113 -5.41 11.41 2.63
CA TRP A 113 -5.24 10.91 1.26
C TRP A 113 -5.63 11.91 0.18
N PHE A 114 -6.64 12.76 0.43
CA PHE A 114 -6.98 13.84 -0.49
C PHE A 114 -5.80 14.79 -0.67
N GLY A 115 -5.13 15.16 0.42
CA GLY A 115 -3.90 15.93 0.37
C GLY A 115 -2.76 15.15 -0.31
N PHE A 116 -2.60 13.88 0.04
CA PHE A 116 -1.59 12.98 -0.52
C PHE A 116 -1.65 12.91 -2.05
N ASN A 117 -2.85 12.71 -2.60
CA ASN A 117 -3.06 12.61 -4.04
C ASN A 117 -3.03 13.98 -4.71
N MET A 118 -3.55 15.05 -4.11
CA MET A 118 -3.52 16.37 -4.74
C MET A 118 -2.15 17.03 -4.72
N ALA A 119 -1.31 16.74 -3.73
CA ALA A 119 -0.06 17.47 -3.51
C ALA A 119 0.93 17.46 -4.69
N PRO A 120 1.08 16.37 -5.47
CA PRO A 120 1.91 16.37 -6.68
C PRO A 120 1.50 17.41 -7.73
N ALA A 121 0.23 17.84 -7.76
CA ALA A 121 -0.21 18.93 -8.65
C ALA A 121 0.48 20.27 -8.33
N GLY A 122 0.98 20.45 -7.10
CA GLY A 122 1.81 21.59 -6.70
C GLY A 122 1.07 22.93 -6.52
N TYR A 123 -0.17 23.06 -6.99
CA TYR A 123 -1.02 24.25 -6.82
C TYR A 123 -2.51 23.90 -6.83
N PHE A 124 -3.35 24.82 -6.36
CA PHE A 124 -4.81 24.69 -6.44
C PHE A 124 -5.32 25.20 -7.78
N GLY A 125 -5.73 24.29 -8.65
CA GLY A 125 -6.30 24.59 -9.97
C GLY A 125 -7.29 23.52 -10.42
N THR A 126 -7.71 23.58 -11.68
CA THR A 126 -8.64 22.61 -12.29
C THR A 126 -8.14 21.18 -12.21
N GLU A 127 -6.84 20.98 -12.38
CA GLU A 127 -6.17 19.67 -12.23
C GLU A 127 -6.32 19.12 -10.81
N ALA A 128 -6.03 19.93 -9.79
CA ALA A 128 -6.17 19.55 -8.38
C ALA A 128 -7.62 19.19 -8.03
N ILE A 129 -8.61 19.89 -8.58
CA ILE A 129 -10.04 19.57 -8.41
C ILE A 129 -10.37 18.23 -9.07
N SER A 130 -9.83 17.96 -10.27
CA SER A 130 -10.00 16.68 -10.95
C SER A 130 -9.39 15.52 -10.15
N ILE A 131 -8.19 15.69 -9.61
CA ILE A 131 -7.50 14.71 -8.75
C ILE A 131 -8.30 14.46 -7.47
N TRP A 132 -8.85 15.51 -6.86
CA TRP A 132 -9.70 15.38 -5.69
C TRP A 132 -10.95 14.54 -6.01
N LEU A 133 -11.62 14.81 -7.13
CA LEU A 133 -12.80 14.06 -7.56
C LEU A 133 -12.46 12.60 -7.87
N ASN A 134 -11.35 12.36 -8.56
CA ASN A 134 -10.83 11.03 -8.85
C ASN A 134 -10.57 10.26 -7.54
N THR A 135 -9.95 10.90 -6.54
CA THR A 135 -9.70 10.33 -5.22
C THR A 135 -10.99 9.97 -4.49
N LEU A 136 -12.00 10.84 -4.50
CA LEU A 136 -13.31 10.58 -3.90
C LEU A 136 -14.00 9.37 -4.55
N LEU A 137 -14.01 9.33 -5.88
CA LEU A 137 -14.62 8.23 -6.62
C LEU A 137 -13.88 6.92 -6.37
N SER A 138 -12.56 6.95 -6.26
CA SER A 138 -11.78 5.76 -5.93
C SER A 138 -12.06 5.25 -4.52
N PHE A 139 -12.18 6.15 -3.54
CA PHE A 139 -12.63 5.82 -2.17
C PHE A 139 -13.99 5.10 -2.19
N LEU A 140 -14.97 5.65 -2.90
CA LEU A 140 -16.31 5.05 -2.99
C LEU A 140 -16.30 3.71 -3.74
N GLY A 141 -15.61 3.64 -4.89
CA GLY A 141 -15.52 2.45 -5.72
C GLY A 141 -14.86 1.28 -5.00
N GLY A 142 -13.73 1.54 -4.34
CA GLY A 142 -13.04 0.52 -3.55
C GLY A 142 -13.92 -0.02 -2.41
N GLY A 143 -14.60 0.88 -1.69
CA GLY A 143 -15.52 0.52 -0.61
C GLY A 143 -16.65 -0.40 -1.07
N ILE A 144 -17.34 0.00 -2.15
CA ILE A 144 -18.42 -0.78 -2.74
C ILE A 144 -17.91 -2.15 -3.19
N SER A 145 -16.80 -2.19 -3.92
CA SER A 145 -16.30 -3.43 -4.51
C SER A 145 -15.84 -4.44 -3.46
N TRP A 146 -15.04 -4.01 -2.48
CA TRP A 146 -14.59 -4.91 -1.42
C TRP A 146 -15.78 -5.42 -0.61
N PHE A 147 -16.71 -4.55 -0.24
CA PHE A 147 -17.91 -4.93 0.51
C PHE A 147 -18.73 -6.02 -0.21
N LEU A 148 -18.96 -5.85 -1.51
CA LEU A 148 -19.66 -6.84 -2.33
C LEU A 148 -18.84 -8.12 -2.51
N MET A 149 -17.52 -8.00 -2.67
CA MET A 149 -16.66 -9.16 -2.86
C MET A 149 -16.52 -10.00 -1.58
N THR A 150 -16.40 -9.37 -0.41
CA THR A 150 -16.49 -10.06 0.88
C THR A 150 -17.83 -10.76 1.03
N ARG A 151 -18.94 -10.13 0.63
CA ARG A 151 -20.25 -10.80 0.63
C ARG A 151 -20.28 -12.03 -0.28
N TYR A 152 -19.58 -11.98 -1.42
CA TYR A 152 -19.49 -13.11 -2.33
C TYR A 152 -18.64 -14.26 -1.75
N ILE A 153 -17.46 -13.95 -1.21
CA ILE A 153 -16.47 -14.92 -0.70
C ILE A 153 -16.87 -15.49 0.67
N GLU A 154 -17.25 -14.63 1.61
CA GLU A 154 -17.46 -14.98 3.03
C GLU A 154 -18.94 -15.11 3.42
N LYS A 155 -19.86 -14.74 2.52
CA LYS A 155 -21.32 -14.73 2.77
C LYS A 155 -21.75 -13.83 3.94
N LYS A 156 -20.94 -12.84 4.31
CA LYS A 156 -21.20 -11.87 5.38
C LYS A 156 -21.12 -10.44 4.86
N TYR A 157 -21.84 -9.54 5.51
CA TYR A 157 -21.68 -8.10 5.36
C TYR A 157 -20.98 -7.56 6.59
N THR A 158 -19.85 -6.87 6.41
CA THR A 158 -19.08 -6.30 7.52
C THR A 158 -18.72 -4.85 7.23
N ILE A 159 -18.79 -4.01 8.26
CA ILE A 159 -18.33 -2.61 8.19
C ILE A 159 -16.82 -2.56 7.89
N SER A 160 -16.05 -3.52 8.41
CA SER A 160 -14.61 -3.62 8.16
C SER A 160 -14.30 -3.85 6.68
N ALA A 161 -15.11 -4.65 5.96
CA ALA A 161 -14.94 -4.83 4.52
C ALA A 161 -15.15 -3.52 3.76
N LEU A 162 -16.16 -2.72 4.15
CA LEU A 162 -16.40 -1.41 3.56
C LEU A 162 -15.22 -0.45 3.82
N MET A 163 -14.75 -0.37 5.07
CA MET A 163 -13.63 0.50 5.46
C MET A 163 -12.32 0.10 4.78
N ASN A 164 -12.00 -1.21 4.72
CA ASN A 164 -10.80 -1.70 4.05
C ASN A 164 -10.89 -1.47 2.54
N GLY A 165 -12.07 -1.67 1.95
CA GLY A 165 -12.32 -1.36 0.54
C GLY A 165 -12.08 0.10 0.20
N MET A 166 -12.57 1.00 1.05
CA MET A 166 -12.38 2.44 0.90
C MET A 166 -10.89 2.81 0.84
N ILE A 167 -10.09 2.27 1.76
CA ILE A 167 -8.63 2.47 1.78
C ILE A 167 -7.98 1.81 0.57
N ALA A 168 -8.38 0.60 0.19
CA ALA A 168 -7.82 -0.11 -0.97
C ALA A 168 -8.10 0.62 -2.29
N GLY A 169 -9.28 1.25 -2.42
CA GLY A 169 -9.60 2.10 -3.55
C GLY A 169 -8.67 3.31 -3.64
N LEU A 170 -8.35 3.93 -2.50
CA LEU A 170 -7.37 5.02 -2.41
C LEU A 170 -5.97 4.55 -2.81
N VAL A 171 -5.51 3.40 -2.30
CA VAL A 171 -4.23 2.77 -2.72
C VAL A 171 -4.19 2.53 -4.22
N GLY A 172 -5.27 1.98 -4.77
CA GLY A 172 -5.37 1.59 -6.17
C GLY A 172 -5.31 2.77 -7.15
N SER A 173 -5.76 3.95 -6.73
CA SER A 173 -5.75 5.14 -7.59
C SER A 173 -4.41 5.87 -7.58
N THR A 174 -3.55 5.64 -6.59
CA THR A 174 -2.33 6.42 -6.34
C THR A 174 -1.38 6.48 -7.57
N CYS A 175 -1.28 5.43 -8.39
CA CYS A 175 -0.47 5.50 -9.63
C CYS A 175 -1.09 6.41 -10.69
N SER A 176 -2.42 6.46 -10.78
CA SER A 176 -3.15 6.95 -11.96
C SER A 176 -3.96 8.22 -11.72
N VAL A 177 -4.12 8.67 -10.47
CA VAL A 177 -5.14 9.66 -10.07
C VAL A 177 -5.04 11.01 -10.79
N GLY A 178 -3.84 11.41 -11.21
CA GLY A 178 -3.60 12.61 -12.03
C GLY A 178 -3.58 12.38 -13.55
N TYR A 179 -3.71 11.14 -14.00
CA TYR A 179 -3.58 10.76 -15.41
C TYR A 179 -4.88 10.22 -16.03
N VAL A 180 -5.97 10.12 -15.25
CA VAL A 180 -7.21 9.45 -15.66
C VAL A 180 -8.46 10.32 -15.45
N THR A 181 -9.53 9.97 -16.15
CA THR A 181 -10.85 10.58 -15.95
C THR A 181 -11.52 10.10 -14.65
N PRO A 182 -12.53 10.84 -14.13
CA PRO A 182 -13.33 10.41 -12.97
C PRO A 182 -13.94 9.01 -13.12
N LEU A 183 -14.47 8.70 -14.30
CA LEU A 183 -15.05 7.38 -14.57
C LEU A 183 -13.98 6.29 -14.54
N SER A 184 -12.83 6.52 -15.19
CA SER A 184 -11.69 5.60 -15.15
C SER A 184 -11.21 5.36 -13.71
N SER A 185 -11.07 6.41 -12.89
CA SER A 185 -10.65 6.31 -11.49
C SER A 185 -11.60 5.45 -10.64
N PHE A 186 -12.91 5.57 -10.88
CA PHE A 186 -13.92 4.73 -10.25
C PHE A 186 -13.79 3.25 -10.67
N LEU A 187 -13.63 2.99 -11.96
CA LEU A 187 -13.47 1.63 -12.50
C LEU A 187 -12.20 0.93 -11.99
N ILE A 188 -11.08 1.66 -11.96
CA ILE A 188 -9.82 1.17 -11.39
C ILE A 188 -10.03 0.75 -9.93
N ALA A 189 -10.67 1.60 -9.13
CA ALA A 189 -10.93 1.30 -7.73
C ALA A 189 -11.91 0.14 -7.52
N LEU A 190 -12.90 -0.05 -8.40
CA LEU A 190 -13.75 -1.24 -8.37
C LEU A 190 -12.92 -2.52 -8.57
N ILE A 191 -12.01 -2.53 -9.55
CA ILE A 191 -11.17 -3.70 -9.82
C ILE A 191 -10.21 -3.94 -8.64
N VAL A 192 -9.54 -2.89 -8.17
CA VAL A 192 -8.60 -2.98 -7.04
C VAL A 192 -9.31 -3.45 -5.77
N GLY A 193 -10.41 -2.81 -5.39
CA GLY A 193 -11.17 -3.14 -4.17
C GLY A 193 -11.71 -4.57 -4.18
N GLY A 194 -12.01 -5.13 -5.36
CA GLY A 194 -12.40 -6.54 -5.50
C GLY A 194 -11.20 -7.49 -5.45
N SER A 195 -10.04 -7.08 -5.97
CA SER A 195 -8.84 -7.92 -6.04
C SER A 195 -8.16 -8.15 -4.69
N CYS A 196 -8.06 -7.12 -3.85
CA CYS A 196 -7.40 -7.22 -2.54
C CYS A 196 -8.00 -8.30 -1.61
N PRO A 197 -9.34 -8.39 -1.39
CA PRO A 197 -9.90 -9.44 -0.55
C PRO A 197 -9.74 -10.84 -1.15
N ILE A 198 -9.69 -10.98 -2.47
CA ILE A 198 -9.38 -12.26 -3.13
C ILE A 198 -7.97 -12.70 -2.76
N VAL A 199 -6.99 -11.81 -2.91
CA VAL A 199 -5.58 -12.11 -2.62
C VAL A 199 -5.41 -12.43 -1.14
N ILE A 200 -5.96 -11.62 -0.23
CA ILE A 200 -5.88 -11.86 1.22
C ILE A 200 -6.51 -13.21 1.57
N ASN A 201 -7.72 -13.50 1.08
CA ASN A 201 -8.38 -14.77 1.37
C ASN A 201 -7.61 -15.98 0.82
N PHE A 202 -7.03 -15.84 -0.38
CA PHE A 202 -6.18 -16.86 -0.99
C PHE A 202 -4.93 -17.13 -0.16
N LEU A 203 -4.23 -16.08 0.27
CA LEU A 203 -3.03 -16.18 1.10
C LEU A 203 -3.33 -16.86 2.42
N GLN A 204 -4.39 -16.44 3.13
CA GLN A 204 -4.79 -17.03 4.41
C GLN A 204 -5.14 -18.52 4.29
N LYS A 205 -5.75 -18.95 3.16
CA LYS A 205 -6.07 -20.36 2.90
C LYS A 205 -4.85 -21.19 2.53
N LYS A 206 -3.97 -20.66 1.68
CA LYS A 206 -2.82 -21.40 1.13
C LYS A 206 -1.61 -21.39 2.05
N TYR A 207 -1.42 -20.31 2.79
CA TYR A 207 -0.30 -20.08 3.70
C TYR A 207 -0.84 -19.75 5.09
N PRO A 208 -1.40 -20.72 5.82
CA PRO A 208 -2.07 -20.48 7.11
C PRO A 208 -1.15 -19.99 8.22
N LEU A 209 0.17 -20.11 8.02
CA LEU A 209 1.23 -19.61 8.90
C LEU A 209 1.69 -18.19 8.52
N PHE A 210 1.25 -17.66 7.37
CA PHE A 210 1.49 -16.27 7.02
C PHE A 210 0.50 -15.39 7.77
N ASP A 211 1.04 -14.47 8.56
CA ASP A 211 0.27 -13.53 9.36
C ASP A 211 0.88 -12.15 9.20
N ASP A 212 0.17 -11.29 8.48
CA ASP A 212 0.47 -9.87 8.30
C ASP A 212 -0.51 -9.08 9.18
N ALA A 213 0.02 -8.31 10.14
CA ALA A 213 -0.80 -7.80 11.24
C ALA A 213 -2.02 -6.98 10.81
N VAL A 214 -1.87 -6.24 9.71
CA VAL A 214 -2.86 -5.32 9.15
C VAL A 214 -3.17 -5.62 7.69
N ASP A 215 -2.82 -6.81 7.20
CA ASP A 215 -2.90 -7.21 5.79
C ASP A 215 -2.18 -6.20 4.85
N SER A 216 -1.06 -5.61 5.30
CA SER A 216 -0.31 -4.57 4.58
C SER A 216 0.14 -5.02 3.18
N PHE A 217 0.64 -6.25 3.02
CA PHE A 217 0.95 -6.82 1.71
C PHE A 217 -0.31 -6.96 0.85
N GLY A 218 -1.35 -7.58 1.42
CA GLY A 218 -2.60 -7.86 0.73
C GLY A 218 -3.34 -6.61 0.26
N MET A 219 -3.22 -5.50 1.00
CA MET A 219 -3.80 -4.21 0.66
C MET A 219 -2.86 -3.35 -0.21
N ASN A 220 -1.64 -3.09 0.25
CA ASN A 220 -0.74 -2.10 -0.37
C ASN A 220 -0.03 -2.66 -1.59
N ALA A 221 0.58 -3.85 -1.51
CA ALA A 221 1.25 -4.41 -2.67
C ALA A 221 0.24 -4.82 -3.74
N THR A 222 -0.83 -5.54 -3.37
CA THR A 222 -1.88 -5.90 -4.34
C THR A 222 -2.52 -4.66 -4.95
N GLY A 223 -2.94 -3.71 -4.12
CA GLY A 223 -3.59 -2.49 -4.60
C GLY A 223 -2.68 -1.65 -5.48
N GLY A 224 -1.42 -1.47 -5.09
CA GLY A 224 -0.42 -0.74 -5.86
C GLY A 224 -0.07 -1.42 -7.17
N VAL A 225 0.10 -2.75 -7.20
CA VAL A 225 0.39 -3.51 -8.43
C VAL A 225 -0.80 -3.46 -9.39
N VAL A 226 -2.00 -3.80 -8.91
CA VAL A 226 -3.21 -3.82 -9.76
C VAL A 226 -3.52 -2.40 -10.24
N GLY A 227 -3.48 -1.41 -9.35
CA GLY A 227 -3.66 -0.01 -9.68
C GLY A 227 -2.64 0.51 -10.69
N SER A 228 -1.36 0.17 -10.52
CA SER A 228 -0.29 0.49 -11.48
C SER A 228 -0.58 -0.09 -12.85
N VAL A 229 -0.85 -1.39 -12.96
CA VAL A 229 -1.12 -2.03 -14.26
C VAL A 229 -2.32 -1.39 -14.95
N LEU A 230 -3.38 -1.07 -14.20
CA LEU A 230 -4.56 -0.40 -14.74
C LEU A 230 -4.28 1.06 -15.13
N ALA A 231 -3.34 1.75 -14.47
CA ALA A 231 -2.86 3.06 -14.90
C ALA A 231 -2.33 3.02 -16.33
N GLY A 232 -1.55 1.98 -16.67
CA GLY A 232 -1.04 1.77 -18.03
C GLY A 232 -2.12 1.48 -19.09
N ILE A 233 -3.35 1.17 -18.68
CA ILE A 233 -4.50 0.92 -19.57
C ILE A 233 -5.40 2.15 -19.68
N PHE A 234 -5.69 2.82 -18.55
CA PHE A 234 -6.72 3.85 -18.46
C PHE A 234 -6.20 5.28 -18.56
N ALA A 235 -4.89 5.50 -18.38
CA ALA A 235 -4.30 6.83 -18.54
C ALA A 235 -4.23 7.24 -20.01
N GLU A 236 -4.43 8.53 -20.29
CA GLU A 236 -4.43 9.07 -21.66
C GLU A 236 -3.12 8.77 -22.41
N ASN A 237 -1.98 8.85 -21.70
CA ASN A 237 -0.65 8.50 -22.20
C ASN A 237 -0.12 7.18 -21.60
N GLY A 238 -1.03 6.30 -21.17
CA GLY A 238 -0.66 5.01 -20.58
C GLY A 238 -0.08 4.04 -21.61
N ASN A 239 0.98 3.33 -21.22
CA ASN A 239 1.49 2.20 -21.99
C ASN A 239 1.52 0.95 -21.10
N PHE A 240 0.62 0.01 -21.39
CA PHE A 240 0.44 -1.22 -20.63
C PHE A 240 1.75 -2.03 -20.46
N PHE A 241 2.53 -2.21 -21.53
CA PHE A 241 3.73 -3.03 -21.49
C PHE A 241 4.87 -2.36 -20.71
N VAL A 242 5.03 -1.05 -20.88
CA VAL A 242 5.97 -0.24 -20.09
C VAL A 242 5.60 -0.31 -18.61
N GLN A 243 4.32 -0.12 -18.30
CA GLN A 243 3.82 -0.09 -16.93
C GLN A 243 3.99 -1.43 -16.22
N ILE A 244 3.71 -2.55 -16.91
CA ILE A 244 3.97 -3.90 -16.37
C ILE A 244 5.46 -4.09 -16.13
N THR A 245 6.32 -3.67 -17.07
CA THR A 245 7.77 -3.84 -16.94
C THR A 245 8.31 -3.06 -15.74
N GLY A 246 7.90 -1.79 -15.59
CA GLY A 246 8.25 -0.97 -14.43
C GLY A 246 7.72 -1.55 -13.12
N THR A 247 6.47 -2.03 -13.10
CA THR A 247 5.87 -2.65 -11.91
C THR A 247 6.62 -3.91 -11.49
N ILE A 248 6.93 -4.80 -12.45
CA ILE A 248 7.71 -6.02 -12.19
C ILE A 248 9.10 -5.66 -11.67
N PHE A 249 9.77 -4.67 -12.27
CA PHE A 249 11.07 -4.21 -11.81
C PHE A 249 11.02 -3.75 -10.35
N VAL A 250 10.05 -2.89 -9.99
CA VAL A 250 9.87 -2.41 -8.61
C VAL A 250 9.57 -3.56 -7.66
N CYS A 251 8.75 -4.53 -8.08
CA CYS A 251 8.46 -5.71 -7.26
C CYS A 251 9.71 -6.56 -7.00
N ILE A 252 10.48 -6.85 -8.04
CA ILE A 252 11.72 -7.66 -7.94
C ILE A 252 12.74 -6.93 -7.08
N TRP A 253 12.99 -5.64 -7.34
CA TRP A 253 13.92 -4.82 -6.56
C TRP A 253 13.54 -4.84 -5.08
N SER A 254 12.28 -4.50 -4.79
CA SER A 254 11.79 -4.44 -3.41
C SER A 254 11.91 -5.79 -2.70
N PHE A 255 11.52 -6.89 -3.37
CA PHE A 255 11.57 -8.20 -2.75
C PHE A 255 13.00 -8.67 -2.50
N VAL A 256 13.87 -8.58 -3.52
CA VAL A 256 15.26 -9.06 -3.42
C VAL A 256 16.03 -8.27 -2.37
N ILE A 257 15.94 -6.93 -2.40
CA ILE A 257 16.68 -6.10 -1.46
C ILE A 257 16.13 -6.24 -0.03
N CYS A 258 14.80 -6.26 0.16
CA CYS A 258 14.21 -6.53 1.48
C CYS A 258 14.63 -7.90 2.03
N TRP A 259 14.63 -8.93 1.18
CA TRP A 259 15.03 -10.27 1.58
C TRP A 259 16.51 -10.33 1.98
N LEU A 260 17.40 -9.73 1.20
CA LEU A 260 18.83 -9.64 1.52
C LEU A 260 19.07 -8.85 2.81
N LEU A 261 18.39 -7.71 2.96
CA LEU A 261 18.47 -6.87 4.15
C LEU A 261 18.01 -7.64 5.39
N HIS A 262 16.89 -8.35 5.29
CA HIS A 262 16.39 -9.20 6.37
C HIS A 262 17.40 -10.29 6.75
N ARG A 263 17.94 -11.01 5.77
CA ARG A 263 18.95 -12.06 6.00
C ARG A 263 20.20 -11.51 6.69
N LEU A 264 20.66 -10.34 6.29
CA LEU A 264 21.81 -9.67 6.90
C LEU A 264 21.52 -9.25 8.35
N LEU A 265 20.38 -8.61 8.59
CA LEU A 265 20.03 -8.12 9.93
C LEU A 265 19.80 -9.25 10.93
N CYS A 266 19.26 -10.40 10.50
CA CYS A 266 19.08 -11.58 11.35
C CYS A 266 20.39 -12.18 11.89
N ILE A 267 21.56 -11.78 11.37
CA ILE A 267 22.87 -12.15 11.93
C ILE A 267 23.14 -11.40 13.24
N PHE A 268 22.60 -10.18 13.37
CA PHE A 268 22.91 -9.25 14.46
C PHE A 268 21.73 -9.01 15.41
N LEU A 269 20.50 -9.12 14.92
CA LEU A 269 19.27 -8.75 15.62
C LEU A 269 18.22 -9.86 15.51
N ASN A 270 17.44 -10.06 16.57
CA ASN A 270 16.29 -10.97 16.53
C ASN A 270 15.05 -10.20 16.04
N PRO A 271 14.38 -10.67 14.95
CA PRO A 271 13.16 -10.02 14.47
C PRO A 271 11.96 -10.22 15.40
N VAL A 272 11.98 -11.22 16.29
CA VAL A 272 10.88 -11.52 17.20
C VAL A 272 11.08 -10.82 18.53
N GLU A 273 10.04 -10.16 19.03
CA GLU A 273 10.04 -9.58 20.36
C GLU A 273 9.86 -10.68 21.42
N VAL A 274 10.71 -10.70 22.44
CA VAL A 274 10.49 -11.55 23.61
C VAL A 274 9.38 -10.88 24.42
N LEU A 275 8.21 -11.53 24.49
CA LEU A 275 7.03 -11.03 25.19
C LEU A 275 7.24 -11.09 26.73
N GLU A 276 8.15 -10.27 27.24
CA GLU A 276 8.24 -9.92 28.66
C GLU A 276 7.75 -8.48 28.83
N GLY A 277 6.52 -8.33 29.36
CA GLY A 277 6.07 -7.05 29.95
C GLY A 277 5.73 -5.92 28.99
N MET A 278 5.11 -6.19 27.84
CA MET A 278 4.46 -5.13 27.07
C MET A 278 3.02 -4.94 27.57
N ASP A 279 2.86 -3.94 28.46
CA ASP A 279 1.57 -3.37 28.87
C ASP A 279 0.94 -2.51 27.75
#